data_AF-A0A0R3QFF5-F1
#
_entry.id   AF-A0A0R3QFF5-F1
#
_cell.length_a   1.000
_cell.length_b   1.000
_cell.length_c   1.000
_cell.angle_alpha   90.00
_cell.angle_beta   90.00
_cell.angle_gamma   90.00
#
_symmetry.space_group_name_H-M   'P 1'
#
loop_
_entity.id
_entity.type
_entity.pdbx_description
1 polymer ?
#
loop_
_entity_poly.entity_id
_entity_poly.type
_entity_poly.pdbx_seq_one_letter_code
_entity_poly.pdbx_strand_id
1 'polypeptide(L)' 'LFWYNLMRSGAVDMRSYHAACPVLTGTKWTANKWFHESGQEWRRPCGLNQLDQERYVGDLGAPEPKRHLNIRSEKARK' A
#
# COMPACT_ATOMS: atom_id res chain seq x y z
N LEU A 1 -6.13 -2.02 7.50
CA LEU A 1 -4.88 -2.36 6.78
C LEU A 1 -5.14 -2.12 5.31
N PHE A 2 -4.24 -1.45 4.63
CA PHE A 2 -4.34 -1.16 3.19
C PHE A 2 -2.95 -1.28 2.58
N TRP A 3 -2.87 -1.81 1.36
CA TRP A 3 -1.66 -1.96 0.57
C TRP A 3 -2.04 -1.96 -0.90
N TYR A 4 -1.05 -1.81 -1.78
CA TYR A 4 -1.22 -1.93 -3.22
C TYR A 4 -0.87 -3.34 -3.68
N ASN A 5 -1.69 -3.90 -4.56
CA ASN A 5 -1.42 -5.19 -5.21
C ASN A 5 -0.61 -5.04 -6.51
N LEU A 6 -0.55 -3.81 -7.04
CA LEU A 6 0.14 -3.49 -8.29
C LEU A 6 1.24 -2.46 -8.01
N MET A 7 2.36 -2.59 -8.69
CA MET A 7 3.39 -1.56 -8.79
C MET A 7 2.83 -0.30 -9.48
N ARG A 8 3.57 0.81 -9.46
CA ARG A 8 3.13 2.03 -10.18
C ARG A 8 3.07 1.85 -11.70
N SER A 9 3.78 0.86 -12.23
CA SER A 9 3.69 0.47 -13.64
C SER A 9 2.42 -0.33 -13.99
N GLY A 10 1.63 -0.74 -12.99
CA GLY A 10 0.46 -1.62 -13.18
C GLY A 10 0.81 -3.12 -13.14
N ALA A 11 2.10 -3.47 -13.11
CA ALA A 11 2.53 -4.86 -12.93
C ALA A 11 2.14 -5.39 -11.54
N VAL A 12 1.80 -6.68 -11.44
CA VAL A 12 1.48 -7.33 -10.16
C VAL A 12 2.69 -7.30 -9.23
N ASP A 13 2.48 -6.87 -7.99
CA ASP A 13 3.50 -6.95 -6.94
C ASP A 13 3.41 -8.29 -6.21
N MET A 14 4.33 -9.21 -6.51
CA MET A 14 4.34 -10.55 -5.90
C MET A 14 4.52 -10.54 -4.38
N ARG A 15 5.01 -9.43 -3.80
CA ARG A 15 5.14 -9.28 -2.34
C ARG A 15 3.80 -9.07 -1.65
N SER A 16 2.76 -8.70 -2.39
CA SER A 16 1.41 -8.49 -1.85
C SER A 16 0.59 -9.77 -1.75
N TYR A 17 1.17 -10.94 -2.06
CA TYR A 17 0.51 -12.22 -1.87
C TYR A 17 0.21 -12.42 -0.39
N HIS A 18 -1.05 -12.68 -0.06
CA HIS A 18 -1.50 -12.75 1.32
C HIS A 18 -2.61 -13.78 1.49
N ALA A 19 -2.71 -14.29 2.71
CA ALA A 19 -3.78 -15.17 3.16
C ALA A 19 -4.15 -14.82 4.60
N ALA A 20 -5.24 -15.39 5.09
CA ALA A 20 -5.58 -15.35 6.50
C ALA A 20 -5.18 -16.67 7.17
N CYS A 21 -4.44 -16.60 8.28
CA CYS A 21 -4.18 -17.77 9.11
C CYS A 21 -5.48 -18.32 9.74
N PRO A 22 -5.52 -19.63 10.07
CA PRO A 22 -6.63 -20.23 10.79
C PRO A 22 -6.93 -19.54 12.13
N VAL A 23 -8.21 -19.48 12.51
CA VAL A 23 -8.66 -19.00 13.82
C VAL A 23 -8.63 -20.16 14.81
N LEU A 24 -7.75 -20.11 15.81
CA LEU A 24 -7.61 -21.20 16.80
C LEU A 24 -8.70 -21.16 17.89
N THR A 25 -9.26 -19.99 18.18
CA THR A 25 -10.34 -19.80 19.16
C THR A 25 -11.20 -18.59 18.79
N GLY A 26 -12.50 -18.66 19.03
CA GLY A 26 -13.45 -17.57 18.76
C GLY A 26 -13.85 -17.42 17.29
N THR A 27 -14.16 -16.18 16.87
CA THR A 27 -14.67 -15.87 15.52
C THR A 27 -13.98 -14.63 14.95
N LYS A 28 -13.64 -14.68 13.66
CA LYS A 28 -13.06 -13.55 12.92
C LYS A 28 -14.05 -13.05 11.87
N TRP A 29 -14.41 -11.78 11.97
CA TRP A 29 -15.18 -11.06 10.94
C TRP A 29 -14.27 -10.06 10.24
N THR A 30 -14.28 -10.05 8.91
CA THR A 30 -13.48 -9.13 8.09
C THR A 30 -14.30 -8.62 6.92
N ALA A 31 -14.05 -7.37 6.52
CA ALA A 31 -14.57 -6.79 5.30
C ALA A 31 -13.41 -6.27 4.44
N ASN A 32 -13.44 -6.58 3.15
CA ASN A 32 -12.41 -6.19 2.20
C ASN A 32 -13.04 -5.30 1.13
N LYS A 33 -12.39 -4.18 0.84
CA LYS A 33 -12.75 -3.33 -0.29
C LYS A 33 -11.62 -3.37 -1.30
N TRP A 34 -11.96 -3.74 -2.53
CA TRP A 34 -11.05 -3.74 -3.65
C TRP A 34 -11.20 -2.44 -4.43
N PHE A 35 -10.07 -1.85 -4.77
CA PHE A 35 -9.98 -0.68 -5.64
C PHE A 35 -9.27 -1.13 -6.91
N HIS A 36 -9.92 -0.94 -8.05
CA HIS A 36 -9.35 -1.26 -9.35
C HIS A 36 -8.56 -0.07 -9.88
N GLU A 37 -7.58 -0.34 -10.75
CA GLU A 37 -6.74 0.70 -11.36
C GLU A 37 -7.51 1.62 -12.31
N SER A 38 -8.54 1.09 -12.99
CA SER A 38 -9.37 1.85 -13.92
C SER A 38 -10.16 2.93 -13.20
N GLY A 39 -10.13 4.17 -13.73
CA GLY A 39 -10.76 5.35 -13.13
C GLY A 39 -9.93 5.99 -12.00
N GLN A 40 -8.70 5.53 -11.78
CA GLN A 40 -7.77 6.11 -10.81
C GLN A 40 -6.59 6.86 -11.47
N GLU A 41 -6.56 6.98 -12.79
CA GLU A 41 -5.43 7.56 -13.55
C GLU A 41 -5.00 8.96 -13.07
N TRP A 42 -5.95 9.77 -12.58
CA TRP A 42 -5.68 11.11 -12.05
C TRP A 42 -5.38 11.14 -10.55
N ARG A 43 -5.80 10.10 -9.82
CA ARG A 43 -5.63 9.99 -8.36
C ARG A 43 -4.36 9.24 -7.99
N ARG A 44 -3.94 8.28 -8.82
CA ARG A 44 -2.70 7.51 -8.74
C ARG A 44 -2.10 7.39 -10.14
N PRO A 45 -1.33 8.38 -10.58
CA PRO A 45 -0.61 8.34 -11.85
C PRO A 45 0.36 7.16 -11.91
N CYS A 46 0.56 6.61 -13.11
CA CYS A 46 1.54 5.57 -13.33
C CYS A 46 2.98 6.07 -13.13
N GLY A 47 3.89 5.14 -12.88
CA GLY A 47 5.33 5.42 -12.83
C GLY A 47 5.88 5.75 -14.22
N LEU A 48 6.92 6.58 -14.28
CA LEU A 48 7.63 6.84 -15.53
C LEU A 48 8.60 5.69 -15.85
N ASN A 49 9.03 4.95 -14.82
CA ASN A 49 9.85 3.76 -14.96
C ASN A 49 9.11 2.52 -14.47
N GLN A 50 9.47 1.37 -15.05
CA GLN A 50 8.85 0.09 -14.73
C GLN A 50 9.05 -0.34 -13.26
N LEU A 51 10.14 0.11 -12.64
CA LEU A 51 10.55 -0.23 -11.28
C LEU A 51 10.11 0.80 -10.24
N ASP A 52 9.39 1.85 -10.64
CA ASP A 52 8.89 2.84 -9.69
C ASP A 52 7.91 2.17 -8.70
N GLN A 53 8.16 2.37 -7.40
CA GLN A 53 7.34 1.84 -6.31
C GLN A 53 6.93 2.96 -5.36
N GLU A 54 5.82 2.76 -4.65
CA GLU A 54 5.45 3.64 -3.55
C GLU A 54 6.43 3.51 -2.39
N ARG A 55 6.86 4.67 -1.86
CA ARG A 55 7.63 4.74 -0.61
C ARG A 55 6.76 4.46 0.61
N TYR A 56 5.51 4.90 0.56
CA TYR A 56 4.47 4.63 1.55
C TYR A 56 3.10 4.78 0.91
N VAL A 57 2.05 4.30 1.58
CA VAL A 57 0.67 4.46 1.11
C VAL A 57 0.33 5.96 1.03
N GLY A 58 0.17 6.47 -0.19
CA GLY A 58 -0.20 7.87 -0.44
C GLY A 58 0.97 8.83 -0.67
N ASP A 59 2.14 8.34 -1.09
CA ASP A 59 3.33 9.13 -1.45
C ASP A 59 3.20 9.99 -2.73
N LEU A 60 1.97 10.39 -3.06
CA LEU A 60 1.58 11.13 -4.26
C LEU A 60 1.54 12.65 -4.01
N GLY A 61 2.53 13.16 -3.29
CA GLY A 61 2.65 14.59 -2.95
C GLY A 61 2.01 14.99 -1.62
N ALA A 62 1.47 14.03 -0.85
CA ALA A 62 1.08 14.29 0.54
C ALA A 62 2.34 14.49 1.43
N PRO A 63 2.24 15.26 2.53
CA PRO A 63 3.33 15.36 3.50
C PRO A 63 3.70 13.99 4.07
N GLU A 64 5.01 13.70 4.16
CA GLU A 64 5.48 12.45 4.76
C GLU A 64 4.97 12.32 6.21
N PRO A 65 4.33 11.19 6.57
CA PRO A 65 3.81 11.00 7.90
C PRO A 65 4.95 10.88 8.93
N LYS A 66 4.98 11.80 9.90
CA LYS A 66 6.01 11.85 10.97
C LYS A 66 6.08 10.58 11.82
N ARG A 67 4.98 9.84 11.95
CA ARG A 67 4.87 8.57 12.67
C ARG A 67 4.07 7.59 11.84
N HIS A 68 4.71 6.52 11.40
CA HIS A 68 4.05 5.44 10.71
C HIS A 68 4.70 4.13 11.18
N LEU A 69 3.86 3.11 11.37
CA LEU A 69 4.23 1.93 12.15
C LEU A 69 5.38 1.11 11.56
N ASN A 70 5.79 1.37 10.31
CA ASN A 70 6.78 0.58 9.57
C ASN A 70 7.90 1.38 8.88
N ILE A 71 7.96 2.71 9.00
CA ILE A 71 9.17 3.44 8.61
C ILE A 71 9.47 4.52 9.68
N ARG A 72 10.74 4.59 10.07
CA ARG A 72 11.22 5.59 11.02
C ARG A 72 11.66 6.78 10.18
N SER A 73 10.88 7.85 10.19
CA SER A 73 11.37 9.13 9.67
C SER A 73 12.57 9.55 10.50
N GLU A 74 13.75 9.75 9.90
CA GLU A 74 14.93 10.23 10.62
C GLU A 74 14.70 11.61 11.27
N LYS A 75 13.75 12.40 10.75
CA LYS A 75 13.32 13.68 11.33
C LYS A 75 12.55 13.55 12.65
N ALA A 76 12.05 12.36 13.00
CA ALA A 76 11.38 12.12 14.28
C ALA A 76 12.36 11.78 15.42
N ARG A 77 13.67 11.76 15.13
CA ARG A 77 14.75 11.39 16.07
C ARG A 77 15.50 12.59 16.66
N LYS A 78 14.98 13.82 16.46
CA LYS A 78 15.38 15.03 17.16
C LYS A 78 14.26 15.47 18.10
#